data_AF-A0A2S8JWD6-F1
#
_entry.id   AF-A0A2S8JWD6-F1
#
_cell.length_a   1.000
_cell.length_b   1.000
_cell.length_c   1.000
_cell.angle_alpha   90.00
_cell.angle_beta   90.00
_cell.angle_gamma   90.00
#
_symmetry.space_group_name_H-M   'P 1'
#
loop_
_entity.id
_entity.type
_entity.pdbx_description
1 polymer ?
#
loop_
_entity_poly.entity_id
_entity_poly.type
_entity_poly.pdbx_seq_one_letter_code
_entity_poly.pdbx_strand_id
1 'polypeptide(L)'
;MIVQKELIAIYDYEVPVPEDPFSFRLEIHKCSELFTGSVYRLERFRLRPTFHQRDREDVDPLINDALIYIRDEFIDERKLRGESPETVIAIFNRELQNIFNKEIE
;
A
#
# COMPACT_ATOMS: atom_id res chain seq x y z
N MET A 1 3.58 -18.24 22.48
CA MET A 1 4.91 -17.85 21.96
C MET A 1 4.68 -16.65 21.05
N ILE A 2 5.14 -15.46 21.44
CA ILE A 2 5.01 -14.26 20.59
C ILE A 2 6.12 -14.34 19.55
N VAL A 3 5.75 -14.45 18.28
CA VAL A 3 6.70 -14.43 17.18
C VAL A 3 7.12 -12.98 16.99
N GLN A 4 8.35 -12.63 17.37
CA GLN A 4 8.91 -11.30 17.10
C GLN A 4 9.06 -11.15 15.58
N LYS A 5 8.28 -10.22 15.01
CA LYS A 5 8.49 -9.70 13.67
C LYS A 5 9.22 -8.38 13.80
N GLU A 6 10.44 -8.34 13.29
CA GLU A 6 11.24 -7.11 13.25
C GLU A 6 11.03 -6.45 11.89
N LEU A 7 10.62 -5.19 11.86
CA LEU A 7 10.52 -4.43 10.61
C LEU A 7 11.94 -4.05 10.16
N ILE A 8 12.32 -4.48 8.96
CA ILE A 8 13.67 -4.29 8.42
C ILE A 8 13.71 -3.16 7.42
N ALA A 9 12.69 -3.07 6.55
CA ALA A 9 12.66 -2.10 5.47
C ALA A 9 11.23 -1.75 5.06
N ILE A 10 11.07 -0.53 4.57
CA ILE A 10 9.84 -0.02 3.95
C ILE A 10 10.20 0.48 2.56
N TYR A 11 9.43 0.06 1.57
CA TYR A 11 9.56 0.51 0.19
C TYR A 11 8.22 1.06 -0.30
N ASP A 12 8.23 2.28 -0.81
CA ASP A 12 7.07 2.90 -1.44
C ASP A 12 7.17 2.73 -2.97
N TYR A 13 6.09 2.26 -3.57
CA TYR A 13 5.95 2.00 -5.00
C TYR A 13 4.80 2.82 -5.56
N GLU A 14 4.97 3.28 -6.79
CA GLU A 14 3.92 3.95 -7.53
C GLU A 14 3.78 3.28 -8.89
N VAL A 15 2.59 2.76 -9.19
CA VAL A 15 2.28 2.15 -10.47
C VAL A 15 1.53 3.17 -11.32
N PRO A 16 2.15 3.73 -12.37
CA PRO A 16 1.52 4.74 -13.20
C PRO A 16 0.39 4.11 -14.04
N VAL A 17 -0.83 4.56 -13.79
CA VAL A 17 -2.03 4.24 -14.57
C VAL A 17 -2.63 5.54 -15.12
N PRO A 18 -3.33 5.50 -16.27
CA PRO A 18 -3.72 6.72 -17.01
C PRO A 18 -4.67 7.68 -16.26
N GLU A 19 -5.43 7.20 -15.28
CA GLU A 19 -6.41 8.01 -14.55
C GLU A 19 -5.85 8.52 -13.22
N ASP A 20 -5.35 7.62 -12.37
CA ASP A 20 -4.78 7.93 -11.06
C ASP A 20 -3.75 6.83 -10.69
N PRO A 21 -2.51 7.16 -10.30
CA PRO A 21 -1.50 6.16 -9.92
C PRO A 21 -1.95 5.31 -8.71
N PHE A 22 -1.63 4.02 -8.74
CA PHE A 22 -1.74 3.19 -7.53
C PHE A 22 -0.46 3.30 -6.71
N SER A 23 -0.54 3.82 -5.49
CA SER A 23 0.58 3.81 -4.56
C SER A 23 0.50 2.61 -3.62
N PHE A 24 1.59 1.86 -3.54
CA PHE A 24 1.74 0.73 -2.63
C PHE A 24 2.90 0.97 -1.67
N ARG A 25 2.80 0.38 -0.48
CA ARG A 25 3.89 0.31 0.49
C ARG A 25 4.14 -1.15 0.81
N LEU A 26 5.36 -1.62 0.57
CA LEU A 26 5.84 -2.93 0.98
C LEU A 26 6.65 -2.78 2.26
N GLU A 27 6.18 -3.40 3.33
CA GLU A 27 6.91 -3.53 4.58
C GLU A 27 7.52 -4.92 4.68
N ILE A 28 8.85 -4.99 4.77
CA ILE A 28 9.59 -6.24 4.90
C ILE A 28 9.93 -6.47 6.36
N HIS A 29 9.44 -7.58 6.88
CA HIS A 29 9.67 -8.01 8.25
C HIS A 29 10.56 -9.25 8.28
N LYS A 30 11.51 -9.31 9.22
CA LYS A 30 12.26 -10.51 9.54
C LYS A 30 11.55 -11.29 10.64
N CYS A 31 11.39 -12.58 10.42
CA CYS A 31 10.77 -13.53 11.32
C CYS A 31 11.66 -14.78 11.40
N SER A 32 12.52 -14.85 12.43
CA SER A 32 13.56 -15.89 12.53
C SER A 32 14.51 -15.83 11.32
N GLU A 33 14.65 -16.91 10.56
CA GLU A 33 15.51 -17.03 9.37
C GLU A 33 14.84 -16.57 8.06
N LEU A 34 13.56 -16.17 8.08
CA LEU A 34 12.81 -15.81 6.88
C LEU A 34 12.36 -14.35 6.90
N PHE A 35 12.27 -13.77 5.71
CA PHE A 35 11.69 -12.45 5.48
C PHE A 35 10.27 -12.61 4.94
N THR A 36 9.37 -11.74 5.40
CA THR A 36 7.96 -11.70 4.99
C THR A 36 7.55 -10.29 4.60
N GLY A 37 6.87 -10.14 3.48
CA GLY A 37 6.31 -8.87 3.02
C GLY A 37 4.86 -8.67 3.48
N SER A 38 4.54 -7.47 3.95
CA SER A 38 3.18 -6.98 4.11
C SER A 38 2.96 -5.79 3.19
N VAL A 39 1.88 -5.83 2.42
CA VAL A 39 1.58 -4.80 1.42
C VAL A 39 0.44 -3.94 1.90
N TYR A 40 0.57 -2.65 1.69
CA TYR A 40 -0.50 -1.67 1.92
C TYR A 40 -0.71 -0.87 0.66
N ARG A 41 -1.96 -0.56 0.35
CA ARG A 41 -2.35 0.33 -0.74
C ARG A 41 -2.76 1.68 -0.17
N LEU A 42 -2.33 2.75 -0.79
CA LEU A 42 -2.77 4.10 -0.44
C LEU A 42 -4.17 4.32 -1.03
N GLU A 43 -5.13 4.61 -0.16
CA GLU A 43 -6.52 4.85 -0.52
C GLU A 43 -6.93 6.27 -0.19
N ARG A 44 -7.71 6.89 -1.09
CA ARG A 44 -8.20 8.26 -0.95
C ARG A 44 -9.65 8.25 -0.48
N PHE A 45 -9.88 8.71 0.74
CA PHE A 45 -11.23 8.83 1.32
C PHE A 45 -11.70 10.26 1.29
N ARG A 46 -12.75 10.53 0.53
CA ARG A 46 -13.42 11.82 0.53
C ARG A 46 -14.17 12.03 1.84
N LEU A 47 -13.67 12.93 2.68
CA LEU A 47 -14.31 13.27 3.95
C LEU A 47 -15.51 14.18 3.69
N ARG A 48 -16.67 13.77 4.20
CA ARG A 48 -17.88 14.60 4.20
C ARG A 48 -18.12 15.10 5.62
N PRO A 49 -18.28 16.41 5.83
CA PRO A 49 -18.66 16.95 7.14
C PRO A 49 -19.95 16.28 7.63
N THR A 50 -19.94 15.80 8.88
CA THR A 50 -21.10 15.20 9.54
C THR A 50 -22.05 16.24 10.13
N PHE A 51 -21.62 17.50 10.23
CA PHE A 51 -22.41 18.63 10.71
C PHE A 51 -22.62 19.64 9.60
N HIS A 52 -23.78 20.30 9.62
CA HIS A 52 -24.07 21.43 8.73
C HIS A 52 -23.01 22.52 8.94
N GLN A 53 -22.17 22.74 7.91
CA GLN A 53 -21.31 23.90 7.85
C GLN A 53 -22.24 25.10 7.57
N ARG A 54 -22.66 25.80 8.62
CA ARG A 54 -23.57 26.94 8.51
C ARG A 54 -22.96 28.00 7.59
N ASP A 55 -23.75 28.43 6.61
CA ASP A 55 -23.68 29.73 5.92
C ASP A 55 -22.46 29.99 5.03
N ARG A 56 -22.13 29.06 4.13
CA ARG A 56 -21.32 29.35 2.95
C ARG A 56 -21.99 28.79 1.71
N GLU A 57 -23.04 29.46 1.24
CA GLU A 57 -23.72 29.14 -0.03
C GLU A 57 -22.80 29.37 -1.25
N ASP A 58 -21.69 30.10 -1.10
CA ASP A 58 -20.79 30.52 -2.19
C ASP A 58 -19.36 29.96 -2.14
N VAL A 59 -19.05 28.99 -1.28
CA VAL A 59 -17.69 28.43 -1.21
C VAL A 59 -17.67 27.02 -1.75
N ASP A 60 -16.89 26.82 -2.81
CA ASP A 60 -16.59 25.52 -3.40
C ASP A 60 -16.35 24.52 -2.26
N PRO A 61 -17.05 23.37 -2.22
CA PRO A 61 -16.96 22.46 -1.08
C PRO A 61 -15.51 22.03 -0.93
N LEU A 62 -14.85 22.55 0.11
CA LEU A 62 -13.43 22.31 0.38
C LEU A 62 -13.19 20.82 0.26
N ILE A 63 -12.42 20.44 -0.76
CA ILE A 63 -12.06 19.05 -0.99
C ILE A 63 -11.16 18.62 0.16
N ASN A 64 -11.72 17.88 1.11
CA ASN A 64 -10.96 17.30 2.21
C ASN A 64 -10.87 15.79 1.97
N ASP A 65 -9.69 15.37 1.52
CA ASP A 65 -9.39 13.97 1.30
C ASP A 65 -8.38 13.49 2.33
N ALA A 66 -8.65 12.34 2.93
CA ALA A 66 -7.69 11.62 3.74
C ALA A 66 -7.01 10.55 2.89
N LEU A 67 -5.68 10.53 2.90
CA LEU A 67 -4.87 9.45 2.33
C LEU A 67 -4.54 8.47 3.44
N ILE A 68 -4.95 7.21 3.28
CA ILE A 68 -4.80 6.17 4.30
C ILE A 68 -4.19 4.93 3.65
N TYR A 69 -3.12 4.40 4.25
CA TYR A 69 -2.60 3.08 3.86
C TYR A 69 -3.49 1.99 4.45
N ILE A 70 -4.13 1.23 3.58
CA ILE A 70 -4.95 0.07 3.95
C ILE A 70 -4.18 -1.19 3.57
N ARG A 71 -4.15 -2.18 4.47
CA ARG A 71 -3.50 -3.45 4.19
C ARG A 71 -4.18 -4.09 2.98
N ASP A 72 -3.39 -4.41 1.96
CA ASP A 72 -3.88 -5.02 0.74
C ASP A 72 -4.05 -6.53 0.95
N GLU A 73 -5.25 -7.04 0.67
CA GLU A 73 -5.56 -8.47 0.76
C GLU A 73 -5.50 -9.17 -0.61
N PHE A 74 -5.29 -8.41 -1.70
CA PHE A 74 -5.24 -8.97 -3.04
C PHE A 74 -3.92 -9.71 -3.28
N ILE A 75 -2.82 -9.19 -2.71
CA ILE A 75 -1.52 -9.85 -2.74
C ILE A 75 -1.38 -10.78 -1.52
N ASP A 76 -1.32 -12.08 -1.79
CA ASP A 76 -1.20 -13.09 -0.74
C ASP A 76 0.15 -13.02 -0.01
N GLU A 77 0.12 -12.56 1.25
CA GLU A 77 1.30 -12.48 2.12
C GLU A 77 1.99 -13.83 2.36
N ARG A 78 1.29 -14.95 2.16
CA ARG A 78 1.91 -16.27 2.27
C ARG A 78 2.90 -16.52 1.13
N LYS A 79 2.69 -15.87 -0.02
CA LYS A 79 3.58 -15.93 -1.18
C LYS A 79 4.73 -14.93 -1.08
N LEU A 80 4.54 -13.83 -0.36
CA LEU A 80 5.56 -12.81 -0.11
C LEU A 80 6.53 -13.22 1.00
N ARG A 81 7.27 -14.32 0.77
CA ARG A 81 8.28 -14.81 1.71
C ARG A 81 9.54 -15.19 0.97
N GLY A 82 10.69 -14.98 1.60
CA GLY A 82 11.99 -15.29 1.02
C GLY A 82 13.09 -15.40 2.05
N GLU A 83 14.24 -15.91 1.62
CA GLU A 83 15.46 -16.01 2.44
C GLU A 83 16.17 -14.65 2.57
N SER A 84 15.81 -13.67 1.73
CA SER A 84 16.36 -12.31 1.75
C SER A 84 15.28 -11.26 1.45
N PRO A 85 15.50 -9.98 1.85
CA PRO A 85 14.62 -8.87 1.47
C PRO A 85 14.46 -8.72 -0.05
N GLU A 86 15.55 -8.90 -0.81
CA GLU A 86 15.55 -8.78 -2.27
C GLU A 86 14.65 -9.83 -2.93
N THR A 87 14.60 -11.03 -2.36
CA THR A 87 13.70 -12.09 -2.82
C THR A 87 12.24 -11.69 -2.65
N VAL A 88 11.89 -11.08 -1.50
CA VAL A 88 10.54 -10.58 -1.24
C VAL A 88 10.17 -9.46 -2.22
N ILE A 89 11.10 -8.52 -2.47
CA ILE A 89 10.92 -7.44 -3.45
C ILE A 89 10.69 -8.00 -4.86
N ALA A 90 11.49 -8.96 -5.29
CA ALA A 90 11.37 -9.56 -6.62
C ALA A 90 10.03 -10.29 -6.81
N ILE A 91 9.56 -11.00 -5.78
CA ILE A 91 8.23 -11.64 -5.80
C ILE A 91 7.15 -10.57 -5.90
N PHE A 92 7.23 -9.52 -5.07
CA PHE A 92 6.26 -8.43 -5.09
C PHE A 92 6.18 -7.73 -6.45
N ASN A 93 7.32 -7.35 -7.03
CA ASN A 93 7.39 -6.74 -8.35
C ASN A 93 6.75 -7.64 -9.42
N ARG A 94 7.01 -8.95 -9.39
CA ARG A 94 6.38 -9.90 -10.31
C ARG A 94 4.86 -9.96 -10.12
N GLU A 95 4.35 -9.95 -8.90
CA GLU A 95 2.90 -9.92 -8.64
C GLU A 95 2.28 -8.63 -9.16
N LEU A 96 2.90 -7.47 -8.93
CA LEU A 96 2.42 -6.21 -9.50
C LEU A 96 2.44 -6.23 -11.03
N GLN A 97 3.48 -6.77 -11.67
CA GLN A 97 3.53 -6.94 -13.13
C GLN A 97 2.38 -7.83 -13.63
N ASN A 98 2.06 -8.93 -12.93
CA ASN A 98 0.94 -9.81 -13.27
C ASN A 98 -0.42 -9.11 -13.16
N ILE A 99 -0.59 -8.23 -12.17
CA ILE A 99 -1.85 -7.49 -11.95
C ILE A 99 -2.05 -6.41 -13.00
N PHE A 100 -0.99 -5.65 -13.29
CA PHE A 100 -1.07 -4.46 -14.14
C PHE A 100 -0.68 -4.70 -15.60
N ASN A 101 -0.22 -5.91 -15.96
CA ASN A 101 0.30 -6.26 -17.30
C ASN A 101 1.31 -5.23 -17.85
N LYS A 102 2.15 -4.67 -16.96
CA LYS A 102 3.18 -3.68 -17.29
C LYS A 102 4.49 -4.08 -16.63
N GLU A 103 5.61 -3.88 -17.33
CA GLU A 103 6.92 -3.85 -16.68
C GLU A 103 6.96 -2.63 -15.75
N ILE A 104 7.23 -2.89 -14.47
CA ILE A 104 7.43 -1.85 -13.46
C ILE A 104 8.94 -1.58 -13.46
N GLU A 105 9.32 -0.37 -13.88
CA GLU A 105 10.70 0.14 -13.88
C GLU A 105 11.20 0.43 -12.46
#